data_AF-A0A8R1IQS4-F1
#
_entry.id   AF-A0A8R1IQS4-F1
#
_cell.length_a   1.000
_cell.length_b   1.000
_cell.length_c   1.000
_cell.angle_alpha   90.00
_cell.angle_beta   90.00
_cell.angle_gamma   90.00
#
_symmetry.space_group_name_H-M   'P 1'
#
loop_
_entity.id
_entity.type
_entity.pdbx_description
1 polymer ?
#
loop_
_entity_poly.entity_id
_entity_poly.type
_entity_poly.pdbx_seq_one_letter_code
_entity_poly.pdbx_strand_id
1 'polypeptide(L)'
;MFLYWKTKGQVEKEIEQLNFDKFVIMHPGLIESKRPEFRFAEAVGSVLLRPLRAISSRFSSTATEIAQAMIQATQTADSGKLIWDNVKIVDEAKKYQA
;
A
#
# COMPACT_ATOMS: atom_id res chain seq x y z
N MET A 1 -15.17 -7.91 -8.98
CA MET A 1 -14.35 -6.92 -8.24
C MET A 1 -14.87 -6.61 -6.84
N PHE A 2 -16.20 -6.57 -6.59
CA PHE A 2 -16.81 -6.28 -5.28
C PHE A 2 -16.36 -7.20 -4.12
N LEU A 3 -16.22 -8.51 -4.38
CA LEU A 3 -15.81 -9.48 -3.34
C LEU A 3 -14.42 -9.16 -2.77
N TYR A 4 -13.44 -8.84 -3.62
CA TYR A 4 -12.07 -8.57 -3.19
C TYR A 4 -11.99 -7.40 -2.20
N TRP A 5 -12.65 -6.29 -2.52
CA TRP A 5 -12.66 -5.09 -1.67
C TRP A 5 -13.47 -5.32 -0.40
N LYS A 6 -14.62 -6.01 -0.51
CA LYS A 6 -15.46 -6.35 0.65
C LYS A 6 -14.72 -7.26 1.63
N THR A 7 -14.08 -8.32 1.16
CA THR A 7 -13.34 -9.25 2.01
C THR A 7 -12.15 -8.57 2.67
N LYS A 8 -11.40 -7.72 1.95
CA LYS A 8 -10.29 -6.97 2.54
C LYS A 8 -10.76 -5.99 3.62
N GLY A 9 -11.82 -5.22 3.36
CA GLY A 9 -12.40 -4.31 4.36
C GLY A 9 -13.00 -5.04 5.58
N GLN A 10 -13.58 -6.22 5.39
CA GLN A 10 -14.06 -7.06 6.50
C GLN A 10 -12.90 -7.52 7.39
N VAL A 11 -11.79 -7.99 6.79
CA VAL A 11 -10.60 -8.40 7.53
C VAL A 11 -10.01 -7.24 8.33
N GLU A 12 -9.91 -6.05 7.74
CA GLU A 12 -9.44 -4.85 8.47
C GLU A 12 -10.30 -4.54 9.69
N LYS A 13 -11.62 -4.64 9.55
CA LYS A 13 -12.58 -4.41 10.64
C LYS A 13 -12.49 -5.47 11.74
N GLU A 14 -12.29 -6.73 11.38
CA GLU A 14 -12.14 -7.83 12.35
C GLU A 14 -10.81 -7.74 13.10
N ILE A 15 -9.71 -7.40 12.42
CA ILE A 15 -8.39 -7.22 13.06
C ILE A 15 -8.39 -6.02 14.00
N GLU A 16 -9.10 -4.93 13.65
CA GLU A 16 -9.26 -3.78 14.54
C GLU A 16 -9.89 -4.15 15.90
N GLN A 17 -10.82 -5.11 15.91
CA GLN A 17 -11.48 -5.55 17.15
C GLN A 17 -10.55 -6.32 18.09
N LEU A 18 -9.39 -6.78 17.62
CA LEU A 18 -8.39 -7.46 18.44
C LEU A 18 -7.63 -6.50 19.37
N ASN A 19 -7.81 -5.18 19.21
CA ASN A 19 -7.25 -4.14 20.08
C ASN A 19 -5.74 -4.27 20.32
N PHE A 20 -4.96 -4.47 19.26
CA PHE A 20 -3.50 -4.42 19.35
C PHE A 20 -3.03 -3.05 19.85
N ASP A 21 -1.97 -3.04 20.67
CA ASP A 21 -1.32 -1.81 21.15
C ASP A 21 -0.91 -0.88 19.99
N LYS A 22 -0.58 -1.48 18.85
CA LYS A 22 -0.32 -0.78 17.60
C LYS A 22 -0.81 -1.58 16.41
N PHE A 23 -1.68 -0.98 15.61
CA PHE A 23 -2.22 -1.59 14.40
C PHE A 23 -2.05 -0.64 13.22
N VAL A 24 -1.23 -1.02 12.24
CA VAL A 24 -0.95 -0.21 11.06
C VAL A 24 -1.53 -0.87 9.82
N ILE A 25 -2.46 -0.19 9.18
CA ILE A 25 -3.05 -0.59 7.89
C ILE A 25 -2.33 0.20 6.80
N MET A 26 -1.73 -0.52 5.85
CA MET A 26 -1.10 0.09 4.67
C MET A 26 -1.96 -0.13 3.45
N HIS A 27 -2.34 0.97 2.79
CA HIS A 27 -3.08 0.99 1.53
C HIS A 27 -2.15 1.44 0.40
N PRO A 28 -1.25 0.56 -0.07
CA PRO A 28 -0.42 0.87 -1.23
C PRO A 28 -1.28 0.94 -2.49
N GLY A 29 -0.84 1.76 -3.42
CA GLY A 29 -1.37 1.82 -4.78
C GLY A 29 -0.93 0.61 -5.60
N LEU A 30 -0.57 0.83 -6.86
CA LEU A 30 -0.06 -0.22 -7.72
C LEU A 30 1.34 -0.63 -7.25
N ILE A 31 1.53 -1.91 -6.90
CA ILE A 31 2.82 -2.42 -6.43
C ILE A 31 3.68 -2.78 -7.64
N GLU A 32 4.73 -2.00 -7.86
CA GLU A 32 5.73 -2.27 -8.90
C GLU A 32 6.81 -3.18 -8.32
N SER A 33 6.84 -4.44 -8.77
CA SER A 33 7.88 -5.39 -8.38
C SER A 33 8.17 -6.37 -9.51
N LYS A 34 9.41 -6.89 -9.57
CA LYS A 34 9.77 -7.97 -10.51
C LYS A 34 9.12 -9.28 -10.03
N ARG A 35 7.84 -9.45 -10.34
CA ARG A 35 7.10 -10.71 -10.12
C ARG A 35 6.80 -11.38 -11.46
N PRO A 36 6.80 -12.72 -11.53
CA PRO A 36 6.38 -13.45 -12.72
C PRO A 36 4.86 -13.38 -12.92
N GLU A 37 4.07 -13.23 -11.85
CA GLU A 37 2.61 -13.14 -11.92
C GLU A 37 2.08 -11.71 -12.04
N PHE A 38 1.34 -11.48 -13.13
CA PHE A 38 0.60 -10.26 -13.45
C PHE A 38 -0.61 -10.08 -12.52
N ARG A 39 -0.76 -8.92 -11.88
CA ARG A 39 -2.05 -8.55 -11.25
C ARG A 39 -2.99 -8.04 -12.33
N PHE A 40 -4.13 -8.70 -12.49
CA PHE A 40 -5.19 -8.53 -13.52
C PHE A 40 -5.55 -7.08 -13.93
N ALA A 41 -5.31 -6.09 -13.07
CA ALA A 41 -5.47 -4.67 -13.38
C ALA A 41 -4.42 -4.11 -14.38
N GLU A 42 -3.23 -4.71 -14.50
CA GLU A 42 -2.23 -4.31 -15.51
C GLU A 42 -2.64 -4.72 -16.93
N ALA A 43 -3.34 -5.85 -17.12
CA ALA A 43 -3.81 -6.27 -18.45
C ALA A 43 -4.93 -5.36 -18.98
N VAL A 44 -5.83 -4.91 -18.11
CA VAL A 44 -6.96 -4.05 -18.48
C VAL A 44 -6.55 -2.56 -18.55
N GLY A 45 -5.64 -2.11 -17.68
CA GLY A 45 -5.16 -0.72 -17.66
C GLY A 45 -4.07 -0.40 -18.68
N SER A 46 -3.25 -1.38 -19.08
CA SER A 46 -2.14 -1.14 -20.02
C SER A 46 -2.58 -0.83 -21.45
N VAL A 47 -3.83 -1.09 -21.83
CA VAL A 47 -4.39 -0.71 -23.15
C VAL A 47 -5.07 0.65 -23.09
N LEU A 48 -5.68 1.03 -21.96
CA LEU A 48 -6.46 2.27 -21.81
C LEU A 48 -5.67 3.46 -21.23
N LEU A 49 -4.61 3.23 -20.43
CA LEU A 49 -3.95 4.27 -19.62
C LEU A 49 -2.52 4.62 -20.04
N ARG A 50 -2.00 4.08 -21.15
CA ARG A 50 -0.66 4.43 -21.68
C ARG A 50 -0.39 5.93 -21.78
N PRO A 51 -1.33 6.80 -22.25
CA PRO A 51 -1.07 8.23 -22.31
C PRO A 51 -1.19 8.94 -20.94
N LEU A 52 -1.89 8.37 -19.96
CA LEU A 52 -2.10 8.96 -18.62
C LEU A 52 -1.02 8.60 -17.59
N ARG A 53 -0.22 7.55 -17.86
CA ARG A 53 0.92 7.13 -17.01
C ARG A 53 1.99 8.21 -16.84
N ALA A 54 2.10 9.17 -17.77
CA ALA A 54 3.07 10.26 -17.67
C ALA A 54 2.76 11.29 -16.57
N ILE A 55 1.51 11.36 -16.08
CA ILE A 55 1.06 12.43 -15.17
C ILE A 55 1.01 11.97 -13.69
N SER A 56 1.02 10.66 -13.40
CA SER A 56 0.80 10.19 -12.03
C SER A 56 1.73 9.07 -11.58
N SER A 57 2.96 9.46 -11.27
CA SER A 57 3.88 8.72 -10.40
C SER A 57 3.41 8.62 -8.93
N ARG A 58 2.22 9.16 -8.60
CA ARG A 58 1.64 9.12 -7.25
C ARG A 58 0.77 7.88 -7.00
N PHE A 59 0.46 7.11 -8.04
CA PHE A 59 -0.42 5.93 -7.94
C PHE A 59 0.32 4.59 -7.80
N SER A 60 1.64 4.57 -7.96
CA SER A 60 2.43 3.36 -7.79
C SER A 60 3.50 3.52 -6.71
N SER A 61 3.85 2.40 -6.09
CA SER A 61 4.95 2.29 -5.14
C SER A 61 5.66 0.98 -5.37
N THR A 62 6.97 1.00 -5.22
CA THR A 62 7.78 -0.20 -5.33
C THR A 62 7.66 -1.06 -4.08
N ALA A 63 7.89 -2.36 -4.22
CA ALA A 63 7.91 -3.26 -3.05
C ALA A 63 8.96 -2.83 -2.00
N THR A 64 10.08 -2.25 -2.45
CA THR A 64 11.13 -1.73 -1.58
C THR A 64 10.65 -0.55 -0.74
N GLU A 65 9.98 0.43 -1.37
CA GLU A 65 9.44 1.59 -0.64
C GLU A 65 8.40 1.16 0.40
N ILE A 66 7.52 0.22 0.05
CA ILE A 66 6.54 -0.32 1.00
C ILE A 66 7.24 -0.99 2.18
N ALA A 67 8.29 -1.80 1.93
CA ALA A 67 9.05 -2.44 2.99
C ALA A 67 9.76 -1.42 3.91
N GLN A 68 10.37 -0.38 3.33
CA GLN A 68 11.01 0.70 4.09
C GLN A 68 10.01 1.46 4.96
N ALA A 69 8.84 1.77 4.41
CA ALA A 69 7.75 2.39 5.15
C ALA A 69 7.24 1.48 6.28
N MET A 70 7.13 0.17 6.06
CA MET A 70 6.75 -0.79 7.11
C MET A 70 7.77 -0.80 8.24
N ILE A 71 9.07 -0.79 7.93
CA ILE A 71 10.12 -0.70 8.94
C ILE A 71 10.01 0.63 9.71
N GLN A 72 9.83 1.75 9.03
CA GLN A 72 9.61 3.04 9.68
C GLN A 72 8.39 3.05 10.59
N ALA A 73 7.28 2.46 10.14
CA ALA A 73 6.06 2.32 10.93
C ALA A 73 6.32 1.58 12.25
N THR A 74 7.23 0.60 12.27
CA THR A 74 7.60 -0.09 13.52
C THR A 74 8.46 0.75 14.45
N GLN A 75 9.25 1.68 13.92
CA GLN A 75 10.17 2.54 14.68
C GLN A 75 9.49 3.78 15.26
N THR A 76 8.36 4.22 14.69
CA THR A 76 7.60 5.36 15.23
C THR A 76 6.95 5.00 16.58
N ALA A 77 6.92 5.93 17.54
CA ALA A 77 6.32 5.69 18.86
C ALA A 77 4.77 5.69 18.87
N ASP A 78 4.13 5.90 17.71
CA ASP A 78 2.68 5.96 17.59
C ASP A 78 2.02 4.65 18.03
N SER A 79 1.01 4.76 18.90
CA SER A 79 0.18 3.66 19.39
C SER A 79 -1.25 3.74 18.84
N GLY A 80 -1.96 2.61 18.79
CA GLY A 80 -3.32 2.51 18.30
C GLY A 80 -3.41 2.26 16.79
N LYS A 81 -4.54 2.64 16.19
CA LYS A 81 -4.85 2.39 14.77
C LYS A 81 -4.30 3.50 13.88
N LEU A 82 -3.44 3.12 12.94
CA LEU A 82 -2.85 4.01 11.93
C LEU A 82 -3.21 3.51 10.54
N ILE A 83 -3.69 4.41 9.66
CA ILE A 83 -3.94 4.10 8.25
C ILE A 83 -2.96 4.93 7.41
N TRP A 84 -2.18 4.25 6.57
CA TRP A 84 -1.17 4.86 5.71
C TRP A 84 -1.55 4.65 4.25
N ASP A 85 -1.94 5.74 3.59
CA ASP A 85 -2.20 5.75 2.15
C ASP A 85 -0.90 5.73 1.34
N ASN A 86 -1.01 5.45 0.04
CA ASN A 86 0.14 5.37 -0.87
C ASN A 86 1.11 6.56 -0.77
N VAL A 87 0.58 7.79 -0.65
CA VAL A 87 1.41 9.00 -0.54
C VAL A 87 2.21 9.00 0.77
N LYS A 88 1.58 8.62 1.87
CA LYS A 88 2.24 8.53 3.18
C LYS A 88 3.27 7.40 3.20
N ILE A 89 2.97 6.27 2.56
CA ILE A 89 3.91 5.16 2.40
C ILE A 89 5.17 5.64 1.68
N VAL A 90 5.03 6.34 0.55
CA VAL A 90 6.19 6.85 -0.22
C VAL A 90 6.96 7.92 0.58
N ASP A 91 6.27 8.77 1.34
CA ASP A 91 6.91 9.80 2.16
C ASP A 91 7.72 9.19 3.32
N GLU A 92 7.13 8.24 4.05
CA GLU A 92 7.80 7.53 5.14
C GLU A 92 8.93 6.63 4.63
N ALA A 93 8.78 6.02 3.46
CA ALA A 93 9.86 5.26 2.81
C ALA A 93 11.10 6.13 2.55
N LYS A 94 10.93 7.39 2.14
CA LYS A 94 12.05 8.32 1.91
C LYS A 94 12.77 8.75 3.18
N LYS A 95 12.07 8.75 4.32
CA LYS A 95 12.66 9.06 5.64
C LYS A 95 13.55 7.93 6.14
N TYR A 96 13.37 6.71 5.60
CA TYR A 96 14.27 5.60 5.84
C TYR A 96 15.60 5.80 5.09
N GLN A 97 16.61 6.26 5.82
CA GLN A 97 18.01 6.16 5.40
C GLN A 97 18.57 4.82 5.89
N ALA A 98 19.01 3.99 4.94
CA ALA A 98 19.74 2.76 5.21
C ALA A 98 21.22 3.05 5.48
#